data_AF-A0A1Q7FP23-F1
#
_entry.id   AF-A0A1Q7FP23-F1
#
_cell.length_a   1.000
_cell.length_b   1.000
_cell.length_c   1.000
_cell.angle_alpha   90.00
_cell.angle_beta   90.00
_cell.angle_gamma   90.00
#
_symmetry.space_group_name_H-M   'P 1'
#
loop_
_entity.id
_entity.type
_entity.pdbx_description
1 polymer ?
#
loop_
_entity_poly.entity_id
_entity_poly.type
_entity_poly.pdbx_seq_one_letter_code
_entity_poly.pdbx_strand_id
1 'polypeptide(L)'
;MRGMPEAQAPPPLPKSQPSFGRRHSTIIKLLGVGALVLVLLIPLAMITGVLRERLQRRNEAVADITSSWGREQNLIGPVLGIPYQYKFKAVKEVAAADGKMERHEVEETATGNAYFLPETLNVSADVQTQKLHRGIYDAVVYRAQTVLSGEFVPSDFGPLKIDLRDVQWKDAFVTIAINDLRGTREAIVLDWGGAKHPMLPGSQLPGYTTGATASLGSDQPLTAGIQFSIPLDFNGSEGIFFAPFGVQNEAS
;
A
#
# COMPACT_ATOMS: atom_id res chain seq x y z
N MET A 1 -36.97 101.07 53.58
CA MET A 1 -37.01 99.76 54.30
C MET A 1 -36.46 98.72 53.33
N ARG A 2 -35.23 98.23 53.45
CA ARG A 2 -34.64 97.36 54.50
C ARG A 2 -35.34 96.00 54.60
N GLY A 3 -34.57 94.93 54.34
CA GLY A 3 -34.92 93.52 54.58
C GLY A 3 -34.33 92.64 53.47
N MET A 4 -33.04 92.31 53.46
CA MET A 4 -32.36 91.18 54.14
C MET A 4 -32.73 89.77 53.60
N PRO A 5 -31.75 88.85 53.62
CA PRO A 5 -31.46 87.92 52.52
C PRO A 5 -32.13 86.55 52.70
N GLU A 6 -32.38 85.84 51.60
CA GLU A 6 -32.71 84.41 51.66
C GLU A 6 -31.55 83.55 51.15
N ALA A 7 -31.33 82.48 51.92
CA ALA A 7 -30.13 81.67 51.99
C ALA A 7 -29.85 80.88 50.71
N GLN A 8 -28.58 80.86 50.31
CA GLN A 8 -28.08 80.01 49.24
C GLN A 8 -28.04 78.55 49.74
N ALA A 9 -28.87 77.69 49.14
CA ALA A 9 -28.85 76.25 49.41
C ALA A 9 -27.53 75.61 48.90
N PRO A 10 -26.97 74.60 49.59
CA PRO A 10 -25.74 73.95 49.16
C PRO A 10 -25.91 73.21 47.83
N PRO A 11 -24.85 73.09 47.01
CA PRO A 11 -24.96 72.44 45.70
C PRO A 11 -25.30 70.95 45.84
N PRO A 12 -26.24 70.41 45.04
CA PRO A 12 -26.54 68.98 45.08
C PRO A 12 -25.37 68.16 44.53
N LEU A 13 -25.02 67.07 45.22
CA LEU A 13 -24.00 66.10 44.81
C LEU A 13 -24.27 65.55 43.40
N PRO A 14 -23.22 65.26 42.59
CA PRO A 14 -23.39 64.72 41.26
C PRO A 14 -24.04 63.33 41.30
N LYS A 15 -25.31 63.25 40.91
CA LYS A 15 -25.97 61.98 40.60
C LYS A 15 -25.57 61.56 39.19
N SER A 16 -24.63 60.62 39.06
CA SER A 16 -24.67 59.64 37.97
C SER A 16 -23.74 58.46 38.25
N GLN A 17 -24.24 57.49 39.02
CA GLN A 17 -23.77 56.12 38.79
C GLN A 17 -24.14 55.77 37.34
N PRO A 18 -23.18 55.35 36.49
CA PRO A 18 -23.51 54.98 35.13
C PRO A 18 -24.49 53.81 35.16
N SER A 19 -25.57 53.94 34.39
CA SER A 19 -26.62 52.94 34.27
C SER A 19 -26.02 51.56 33.97
N PHE A 20 -26.67 50.51 34.48
CA PHE A 20 -26.25 49.12 34.36
C PHE A 20 -25.80 48.72 32.92
N GLY A 21 -26.41 49.33 31.90
CA GLY A 21 -26.06 49.14 30.49
C GLY A 21 -24.69 49.67 30.07
N ARG A 22 -24.15 50.73 30.69
CA ARG A 22 -22.78 51.22 30.40
C ARG A 22 -21.69 50.34 31.03
N ARG A 23 -21.95 49.74 32.20
CA ARG A 23 -20.99 48.87 32.90
C ARG A 23 -20.85 47.49 32.24
N HIS A 24 -21.93 46.95 31.65
CA HIS A 24 -21.95 45.64 30.99
C HIS A 24 -21.92 45.71 29.45
N SER A 25 -21.76 46.92 28.87
CA SER A 25 -21.78 47.13 27.42
C SER A 25 -20.78 46.25 26.66
N THR A 26 -19.58 46.05 27.23
CA THR A 26 -18.54 45.21 26.62
C THR A 26 -18.94 43.74 26.56
N ILE A 27 -19.60 43.22 27.61
CA ILE A 27 -20.08 41.83 27.67
C ILE A 27 -21.21 41.61 26.66
N ILE A 28 -22.15 42.55 26.56
CA ILE A 28 -23.25 42.48 25.59
C ILE A 28 -22.71 42.54 24.15
N LYS A 29 -21.72 43.40 23.88
CA LYS A 29 -21.03 43.46 22.59
C LYS A 29 -20.30 42.16 22.27
N LEU A 30 -19.58 41.57 23.22
CA LEU A 30 -18.92 40.27 23.06
C LEU A 30 -19.92 39.13 22.77
N LEU A 31 -21.04 39.09 23.49
CA LEU A 31 -22.11 38.12 23.24
C LEU A 31 -22.73 38.31 21.86
N GLY A 32 -22.96 39.56 21.44
CA GLY A 32 -23.47 39.87 20.10
C GLY A 32 -22.53 39.42 18.98
N VAL A 33 -21.22 39.67 19.14
CA VAL A 33 -20.20 39.16 18.22
C VAL A 33 -20.17 37.63 18.22
N GLY A 34 -20.20 37.00 19.39
CA GLY A 34 -20.24 35.54 19.51
C GLY A 34 -21.47 34.93 18.83
N ALA A 35 -22.66 35.51 19.03
CA ALA A 35 -23.89 35.09 18.36
C ALA A 35 -23.78 35.25 16.83
N LEU A 36 -23.23 36.36 16.34
CA LEU A 36 -23.00 36.57 14.92
C LEU A 36 -22.05 35.52 14.33
N VAL A 37 -20.96 35.18 15.04
CA VAL A 37 -20.02 34.12 14.64
C VAL A 37 -20.74 32.77 14.56
N LEU A 38 -21.56 32.41 15.55
CA LEU A 38 -22.33 31.16 15.54
C LEU A 38 -23.30 31.10 14.36
N VAL A 39 -23.99 32.21 14.06
CA VAL A 39 -24.88 32.30 12.89
C VAL A 39 -24.11 32.12 11.58
N LEU A 40 -22.89 32.69 11.48
CA LEU A 40 -22.03 32.54 10.30
C LEU A 40 -21.41 31.13 10.16
N LEU A 41 -21.31 30.35 11.24
CA LEU A 41 -20.84 28.96 11.15
C LEU A 41 -21.85 28.04 10.46
N ILE A 42 -23.15 28.34 10.54
CA ILE A 42 -24.20 27.54 9.89
C ILE A 42 -24.01 27.48 8.35
N PRO A 43 -23.96 28.61 7.60
CA PRO A 43 -23.76 28.57 6.16
C PRO A 43 -22.40 27.99 5.77
N LEU A 44 -21.35 28.20 6.58
CA LEU A 44 -20.04 27.59 6.35
C LEU A 44 -20.11 26.06 6.46
N ALA A 45 -20.78 25.53 7.48
CA ALA A 45 -21.01 24.10 7.64
C ALA A 45 -21.81 23.51 6.46
N MET A 46 -22.81 24.22 5.96
CA MET A 46 -23.59 23.79 4.80
C MET A 46 -22.73 23.71 3.52
N ILE A 47 -21.91 24.74 3.23
CA ILE A 47 -21.04 24.76 2.05
C ILE A 47 -20.01 23.63 2.12
N THR A 48 -19.38 23.44 3.28
CA THR A 48 -18.40 22.35 3.46
C THR A 48 -19.06 20.97 3.35
N GLY A 49 -20.32 20.83 3.79
CA GLY A 49 -21.13 19.62 3.58
C GLY A 49 -21.34 19.30 2.09
N VAL A 50 -21.84 20.27 1.31
CA VAL A 50 -22.06 20.09 -0.14
C VAL A 50 -20.76 19.78 -0.87
N LEU A 51 -19.66 20.45 -0.50
CA LEU A 51 -18.35 20.18 -1.07
C LEU A 51 -17.88 18.75 -0.77
N ARG A 52 -18.04 18.28 0.47
CA ARG A 52 -17.72 16.90 0.87
C ARG A 52 -18.52 15.89 0.07
N GLU A 53 -19.83 16.10 -0.09
CA GLU A 53 -20.67 15.21 -0.90
C GLU A 53 -20.20 15.15 -2.36
N ARG A 54 -19.85 16.29 -2.97
CA ARG A 54 -19.36 16.31 -4.35
C ARG A 54 -18.02 15.59 -4.50
N LEU A 55 -17.09 15.81 -3.57
CA LEU A 55 -15.81 15.11 -3.56
C LEU A 55 -16.00 13.61 -3.36
N GLN A 56 -16.89 13.20 -2.47
CA GLN A 56 -17.22 11.80 -2.23
C GLN A 56 -17.79 11.13 -3.48
N ARG A 57 -18.82 11.71 -4.11
CA ARG A 57 -19.43 11.15 -5.34
C ARG A 57 -18.43 11.06 -6.49
N ARG A 58 -17.53 12.04 -6.63
CA ARG A 58 -16.44 11.98 -7.60
C ARG A 58 -15.50 10.82 -7.30
N ASN A 59 -15.04 10.68 -6.05
CA ASN A 59 -14.10 9.64 -5.66
C ASN A 59 -14.71 8.24 -5.81
N GLU A 60 -15.99 8.07 -5.49
CA GLU A 60 -16.74 6.83 -5.73
C GLU A 60 -16.80 6.50 -7.23
N ALA A 61 -17.14 7.48 -8.08
CA ALA A 61 -17.18 7.25 -9.53
C ALA A 61 -15.81 6.89 -10.12
N VAL A 62 -14.74 7.54 -9.66
CA VAL A 62 -13.36 7.20 -10.07
C VAL A 62 -12.99 5.80 -9.60
N ALA A 63 -13.26 5.46 -8.33
CA ALA A 63 -12.96 4.15 -7.77
C ALA A 63 -13.74 3.02 -8.48
N ASP A 64 -14.98 3.27 -8.88
CA ASP A 64 -15.78 2.34 -9.67
C ASP A 64 -15.16 2.07 -11.05
N ILE A 65 -14.70 3.14 -11.73
CA ILE A 65 -14.01 2.99 -13.02
C ILE A 65 -12.71 2.20 -12.83
N THR A 66 -11.86 2.61 -11.89
CA THR A 66 -10.53 2.01 -11.70
C THR A 66 -10.59 0.59 -11.15
N SER A 67 -11.58 0.25 -10.32
CA SER A 67 -11.75 -1.13 -9.81
C SER A 67 -12.14 -2.14 -10.88
N SER A 68 -12.81 -1.70 -11.97
CA SER A 68 -13.17 -2.55 -13.10
C SER A 68 -12.08 -2.62 -14.18
N TRP A 69 -11.29 -1.57 -14.34
CA TRP A 69 -10.21 -1.50 -15.33
C TRP A 69 -8.90 -2.12 -14.82
N GLY A 70 -8.56 -1.86 -13.56
CA GLY A 70 -7.27 -2.15 -12.96
C GLY A 70 -6.81 -0.94 -12.15
N ARG A 71 -6.38 -1.17 -10.89
CA ARG A 71 -5.88 -0.12 -10.00
C ARG A 71 -4.42 0.23 -10.30
N GLU A 72 -3.79 1.01 -9.43
CA GLU A 72 -2.34 1.18 -9.37
C GLU A 72 -1.63 -0.18 -9.38
N GLN A 73 -0.54 -0.30 -10.15
CA GLN A 73 0.19 -1.56 -10.34
C GLN A 73 1.58 -1.48 -9.72
N ASN A 74 1.86 -2.37 -8.79
CA ASN A 74 3.16 -2.55 -8.15
C ASN A 74 3.70 -3.91 -8.56
N LEU A 75 4.76 -3.88 -9.36
CA LEU A 75 5.41 -5.08 -9.89
C LEU A 75 6.74 -5.29 -9.16
N ILE A 76 6.89 -6.47 -8.58
CA ILE A 76 8.02 -6.86 -7.76
C ILE A 76 8.58 -8.20 -8.25
N GLY A 77 9.89 -8.26 -8.42
CA GLY A 77 10.60 -9.43 -8.93
C GLY A 77 11.03 -9.26 -10.40
N PRO A 78 11.41 -10.36 -11.07
CA PRO A 78 11.26 -11.75 -10.64
C PRO A 78 12.25 -12.18 -9.57
N VAL A 79 11.86 -13.22 -8.82
CA VAL A 79 12.71 -13.85 -7.79
C VAL A 79 12.70 -15.35 -8.00
N LEU A 80 13.90 -15.95 -7.98
CA LEU A 80 14.09 -17.40 -8.04
C LEU A 80 13.98 -17.98 -6.62
N GLY A 81 12.96 -18.79 -6.39
CA GLY A 81 12.76 -19.53 -5.14
C GLY A 81 13.20 -20.99 -5.30
N ILE A 82 14.01 -21.47 -4.36
CA ILE A 82 14.47 -22.86 -4.34
C ILE A 82 14.16 -23.45 -2.97
N PRO A 83 13.23 -24.40 -2.87
CA PRO A 83 12.92 -25.06 -1.61
C PRO A 83 14.10 -25.87 -1.09
N TYR A 84 14.26 -25.93 0.23
CA TYR A 84 15.26 -26.76 0.90
C TYR A 84 14.71 -27.32 2.20
N GLN A 85 15.20 -28.49 2.61
CA GLN A 85 14.85 -29.09 3.89
C GLN A 85 15.83 -28.61 4.96
N TYR A 86 15.34 -28.40 6.17
CA TYR A 86 16.20 -28.13 7.32
C TYR A 86 15.66 -28.84 8.55
N LYS A 87 16.60 -29.24 9.40
CA LYS A 87 16.29 -29.89 10.67
C LYS A 87 16.27 -28.86 11.78
N PHE A 88 15.29 -28.97 12.66
CA PHE A 88 15.19 -28.16 13.86
C PHE A 88 14.75 -29.02 15.03
N LYS A 89 15.14 -28.60 16.24
CA LYS A 89 14.77 -29.29 17.46
C LYS A 89 13.46 -28.71 17.99
N ALA A 90 12.45 -29.55 18.14
CA ALA A 90 11.16 -29.20 18.72
C ALA A 90 11.02 -29.88 20.08
N VAL A 91 10.46 -29.17 21.06
CA VAL A 91 10.10 -29.77 22.34
C VAL A 91 8.63 -30.17 22.27
N LYS A 92 8.36 -31.48 22.38
CA LYS A 92 7.00 -32.02 22.43
C LYS A 92 6.71 -32.53 23.83
N GLU A 93 5.52 -32.22 24.34
CA GLU A 93 5.01 -32.82 25.56
C GLU A 93 4.31 -34.13 25.20
N VAL A 94 4.90 -35.24 25.61
CA VAL A 94 4.38 -36.59 25.39
C VAL A 94 3.85 -37.11 26.72
N ALA A 95 2.65 -37.71 26.72
CA ALA A 95 2.12 -38.34 27.92
C ALA A 95 2.92 -39.61 28.22
N ALA A 96 3.61 -39.62 29.35
CA ALA A 96 4.30 -40.79 29.88
C ALA A 96 3.28 -41.85 30.35
N ALA A 97 3.73 -43.09 30.50
CA ALA A 97 2.89 -44.21 30.91
C ALA A 97 2.24 -44.03 32.30
N ASP A 98 2.73 -43.10 33.10
CA ASP A 98 2.19 -42.72 34.43
C ASP A 98 1.19 -41.54 34.36
N GLY A 99 0.86 -41.04 33.17
CA GLY A 99 -0.06 -39.92 32.96
C GLY A 99 0.57 -38.52 33.15
N LYS A 100 1.88 -38.42 33.42
CA LYS A 100 2.58 -37.13 33.44
C LYS A 100 2.99 -36.69 32.04
N MET A 101 3.00 -35.39 31.80
CA MET A 101 3.53 -34.81 30.56
C MET A 101 5.05 -34.70 30.67
N GLU A 102 5.79 -35.43 29.85
CA GLU A 102 7.23 -35.33 29.74
C GLU A 102 7.62 -34.53 28.49
N ARG A 103 8.60 -33.64 28.63
CA ARG A 103 9.15 -32.85 27.52
C ARG A 103 10.25 -33.64 26.84
N HIS A 104 10.00 -34.09 25.61
CA HIS A 104 11.00 -34.71 24.75
C HIS A 104 11.46 -33.75 23.67
N GLU A 105 12.78 -33.62 23.54
CA GLU A 105 13.40 -32.95 22.40
C GLU A 105 13.36 -33.93 21.22
N VAL A 106 12.60 -33.58 20.19
CA VAL A 106 12.44 -34.37 18.96
C VAL A 106 13.05 -33.55 17.82
N GLU A 107 13.88 -34.20 17.01
CA GLU A 107 14.39 -33.60 15.79
C GLU A 107 13.33 -33.70 14.70
N GLU A 108 12.87 -32.55 14.19
CA GLU A 108 11.90 -32.46 13.12
C GLU A 108 12.53 -31.89 11.86
N THR A 109 11.95 -32.22 10.71
CA THR A 109 12.33 -31.67 9.42
C THR A 109 11.22 -30.74 8.93
N ALA A 110 11.61 -29.54 8.50
CA ALA A 110 10.72 -28.58 7.84
C ALA A 110 11.29 -28.19 6.48
N THR A 111 10.43 -27.60 5.64
CA THR A 111 10.82 -27.06 4.33
C THR A 111 10.83 -25.54 4.42
N GLY A 112 11.94 -24.93 3.99
CA GLY A 112 12.08 -23.49 3.78
C GLY A 112 12.27 -23.19 2.29
N ASN A 113 12.21 -21.91 1.92
CA ASN A 113 12.53 -21.44 0.58
C ASN A 113 13.72 -20.49 0.64
N ALA A 114 14.76 -20.75 -0.15
CA ALA A 114 15.83 -19.82 -0.42
C ALA A 114 15.45 -18.93 -1.61
N TYR A 115 15.63 -17.63 -1.49
CA TYR A 115 15.27 -16.65 -2.52
C TYR A 115 16.52 -16.02 -3.11
N PHE A 116 16.63 -16.05 -4.44
CA PHE A 116 17.74 -15.49 -5.20
C PHE A 116 17.23 -14.43 -6.15
N LEU A 117 17.97 -13.34 -6.22
CA LEU A 117 17.69 -12.20 -7.09
C LEU A 117 18.45 -12.36 -8.42
N PRO A 118 17.92 -11.81 -9.52
CA PRO A 118 18.66 -11.81 -10.77
C PRO A 118 19.89 -10.90 -10.67
N GLU A 119 20.95 -11.23 -11.40
CA GLU A 119 22.13 -10.38 -11.49
C GLU A 119 21.79 -9.09 -12.24
N THR A 120 21.03 -9.21 -13.32
CA THR A 120 20.54 -8.08 -14.11
C THR A 120 19.02 -8.10 -14.20
N LEU A 121 18.40 -6.93 -14.08
CA LEU A 121 16.97 -6.73 -14.29
C LEU A 121 16.76 -5.51 -15.19
N ASN A 122 16.24 -5.76 -16.37
CA ASN A 122 15.84 -4.76 -17.35
C ASN A 122 14.32 -4.71 -17.41
N VAL A 123 13.76 -3.52 -17.22
CA VAL A 123 12.34 -3.25 -17.32
C VAL A 123 12.10 -2.32 -18.49
N SER A 124 11.42 -2.81 -19.53
CA SER A 124 10.94 -1.97 -20.63
C SER A 124 9.42 -1.85 -20.54
N ALA A 125 8.88 -0.64 -20.51
CA ALA A 125 7.43 -0.42 -20.41
C ALA A 125 6.92 0.61 -21.43
N ASP A 126 6.04 0.19 -22.34
CA ASP A 126 5.25 1.10 -23.17
C ASP A 126 3.89 1.35 -22.50
N VAL A 127 3.62 2.61 -22.15
CA VAL A 127 2.43 3.01 -21.39
C VAL A 127 1.57 3.95 -22.21
N GLN A 128 0.36 3.50 -22.53
CA GLN A 128 -0.63 4.25 -23.30
C GLN A 128 -1.78 4.68 -22.40
N THR A 129 -1.99 5.99 -22.25
CA THR A 129 -3.07 6.54 -21.40
C THR A 129 -4.35 6.79 -22.18
N GLN A 130 -5.50 6.63 -21.53
CA GLN A 130 -6.81 6.97 -22.08
C GLN A 130 -7.73 7.52 -20.99
N LYS A 131 -8.76 8.27 -21.38
CA LYS A 131 -9.80 8.75 -20.46
C LYS A 131 -11.02 7.85 -20.55
N LEU A 132 -11.48 7.37 -19.40
CA LEU A 132 -12.76 6.70 -19.24
C LEU A 132 -13.75 7.62 -18.54
N HIS A 133 -15.04 7.44 -18.82
CA HIS A 133 -16.10 8.33 -18.36
C HIS A 133 -17.17 7.55 -17.62
N ARG A 134 -17.66 8.09 -16.50
CA ARG A 134 -18.86 7.60 -15.80
C ARG A 134 -19.70 8.77 -15.35
N GLY A 135 -20.87 8.93 -15.97
CA GLY A 135 -21.72 10.10 -15.77
C GLY A 135 -21.05 11.37 -16.26
N ILE A 136 -20.79 12.31 -15.34
CA ILE A 136 -20.10 13.59 -15.62
C ILE A 136 -18.63 13.59 -15.18
N TYR A 137 -18.10 12.44 -14.77
CA TYR A 137 -16.76 12.31 -14.22
C TYR A 137 -15.85 11.53 -15.16
N ASP A 138 -14.61 12.02 -15.26
CA ASP A 138 -13.54 11.40 -16.02
C ASP A 138 -12.52 10.74 -15.07
N ALA A 139 -12.02 9.58 -15.46
CA ALA A 139 -10.85 8.94 -14.87
C ALA A 139 -9.81 8.68 -15.94
N VAL A 140 -8.54 8.97 -15.63
CA VAL A 140 -7.40 8.63 -16.48
C VAL A 140 -6.95 7.22 -16.11
N VAL A 141 -6.88 6.35 -17.11
CA VAL A 141 -6.38 4.99 -16.98
C VAL A 141 -5.30 4.75 -18.02
N TYR A 142 -4.58 3.64 -17.90
CA TYR A 142 -3.57 3.26 -18.88
C TYR A 142 -3.66 1.78 -19.23
N ARG A 143 -3.02 1.43 -20.34
CA ARG A 143 -2.57 0.08 -20.67
C ARG A 143 -1.05 0.12 -20.73
N ALA A 144 -0.40 -0.82 -20.06
CA ALA A 144 1.04 -0.95 -20.05
C ALA A 144 1.43 -2.29 -20.67
N GLN A 145 2.29 -2.25 -21.67
CA GLN A 145 2.99 -3.41 -22.21
C GLN A 145 4.40 -3.40 -21.64
N THR A 146 4.66 -4.27 -20.68
CA THR A 146 5.93 -4.33 -19.96
C THR A 146 6.66 -5.62 -20.27
N VAL A 147 7.97 -5.57 -20.44
CA VAL A 147 8.84 -6.75 -20.51
C VAL A 147 9.86 -6.66 -19.38
N LEU A 148 9.79 -7.64 -18.47
CA LEU A 148 10.88 -7.89 -17.52
C LEU A 148 11.86 -8.86 -18.17
N SER A 149 13.14 -8.52 -18.19
CA SER A 149 14.18 -9.40 -18.73
C SER A 149 15.48 -9.27 -17.96
N GLY A 150 16.38 -10.24 -18.11
CA GLY A 150 17.66 -10.21 -17.41
C GLY A 150 18.27 -11.59 -17.30
N GLU A 151 19.14 -11.75 -16.31
CA GLU A 151 19.91 -12.98 -16.11
C GLU A 151 19.94 -13.41 -14.64
N PHE A 152 19.71 -14.70 -14.40
CA PHE A 152 20.02 -15.34 -13.13
C PHE A 152 21.35 -16.09 -13.24
N VAL A 153 22.24 -15.86 -12.28
CA VAL A 153 23.50 -16.61 -12.14
C VAL A 153 23.34 -17.81 -11.20
N PRO A 154 24.27 -18.77 -11.22
CA PRO A 154 24.28 -19.88 -10.26
C PRO A 154 24.12 -19.41 -8.81
N SER A 155 23.15 -20.00 -8.11
CA SER A 155 22.79 -19.66 -6.73
C SER A 155 23.89 -20.03 -5.73
N ASP A 156 24.35 -19.07 -4.92
CA ASP A 156 25.28 -19.32 -3.82
C ASP A 156 24.52 -19.56 -2.50
N PHE A 157 24.49 -20.82 -2.07
CA PHE A 157 23.85 -21.25 -0.81
C PHE A 157 24.77 -21.09 0.42
N GLY A 158 26.06 -20.80 0.23
CA GLY A 158 27.04 -20.68 1.31
C GLY A 158 26.65 -19.64 2.38
N PRO A 159 26.26 -18.41 2.01
CA PRO A 159 25.81 -17.39 2.96
C PRO A 159 24.58 -17.80 3.77
N LEU A 160 23.72 -18.65 3.20
CA LEU A 160 22.51 -19.17 3.83
C LEU A 160 22.79 -20.39 4.73
N LYS A 161 24.01 -20.94 4.69
CA LYS A 161 24.42 -22.16 5.40
C LYS A 161 23.53 -23.37 5.07
N ILE A 162 23.08 -23.47 3.81
CA ILE A 162 22.25 -24.58 3.31
C ILE A 162 23.17 -25.57 2.59
N ASP A 163 23.06 -26.85 2.94
CA ASP A 163 23.75 -27.92 2.21
C ASP A 163 23.00 -28.19 0.89
N LEU A 164 23.73 -28.27 -0.22
CA LEU A 164 23.18 -28.60 -1.54
C LEU A 164 22.41 -29.92 -1.57
N ARG A 165 22.71 -30.85 -0.65
CA ARG A 165 22.00 -32.13 -0.50
C ARG A 165 20.56 -31.98 -0.04
N ASP A 166 20.26 -30.92 0.69
CA ASP A 166 18.93 -30.66 1.22
C ASP A 166 18.08 -29.78 0.28
N VAL A 167 18.67 -29.33 -0.84
CA VAL A 167 18.04 -28.46 -1.84
C VAL A 167 17.16 -29.28 -2.79
N GLN A 168 15.92 -28.83 -3.00
CA GLN A 168 14.92 -29.47 -3.83
C GLN A 168 14.79 -28.73 -5.17
N TRP A 169 15.73 -29.00 -6.08
CA TRP A 169 15.78 -28.35 -7.40
C TRP A 169 14.52 -28.55 -8.23
N LYS A 170 13.94 -29.76 -8.18
CA LYS A 170 12.69 -30.10 -8.87
C LYS A 170 11.55 -29.12 -8.61
N ASP A 171 11.49 -28.61 -7.38
CA ASP A 171 10.44 -27.73 -6.91
C ASP A 171 10.84 -26.25 -7.00
N ALA A 172 11.96 -25.94 -7.66
CA ALA A 172 12.36 -24.56 -7.93
C ALA A 172 11.32 -23.84 -8.80
N PHE A 173 11.14 -22.57 -8.49
CA PHE A 173 10.13 -21.73 -9.11
C PHE A 173 10.65 -20.30 -9.30
N VAL A 174 10.06 -19.59 -10.24
CA VAL A 174 10.23 -18.15 -10.38
C VAL A 174 8.90 -17.50 -10.07
N THR A 175 8.91 -16.52 -9.18
CA THR A 175 7.72 -15.78 -8.76
C THR A 175 7.90 -14.29 -9.01
N ILE A 176 6.81 -13.64 -9.41
CA ILE A 176 6.64 -12.19 -9.40
C ILE A 176 5.48 -11.86 -8.47
N ALA A 177 5.54 -10.73 -7.78
CA ALA A 177 4.41 -10.18 -7.06
C ALA A 177 3.80 -9.01 -7.84
N ILE A 178 2.48 -9.07 -7.99
CA ILE A 178 1.65 -8.05 -8.64
C ILE A 178 0.48 -7.81 -7.71
N ASN A 179 0.25 -6.57 -7.30
CA ASN A 179 -0.80 -6.23 -6.33
C ASN A 179 -2.24 -6.43 -6.87
N ASP A 180 -2.48 -6.36 -8.18
CA ASP A 180 -3.80 -6.58 -8.77
C ASP A 180 -3.76 -7.24 -10.16
N LEU A 181 -3.92 -8.56 -10.20
CA LEU A 181 -3.95 -9.36 -11.44
C LEU A 181 -5.22 -9.17 -12.28
N ARG A 182 -6.26 -8.47 -11.79
CA ARG A 182 -7.49 -8.26 -12.57
C ARG A 182 -7.25 -7.41 -13.81
N GLY A 183 -6.21 -6.58 -13.79
CA GLY A 183 -5.80 -5.78 -14.93
C GLY A 183 -5.10 -6.58 -16.02
N THR A 184 -4.61 -7.80 -15.73
CA THR A 184 -3.84 -8.61 -16.69
C THR A 184 -4.74 -9.14 -17.81
N ARG A 185 -4.32 -8.93 -19.05
CA ARG A 185 -5.14 -9.26 -20.24
C ARG A 185 -4.84 -10.64 -20.80
N GLU A 186 -3.62 -11.13 -20.61
CA GLU A 186 -3.13 -12.40 -21.15
C GLU A 186 -2.56 -13.28 -20.03
N ALA A 187 -2.42 -14.58 -20.32
CA ALA A 187 -1.72 -15.47 -19.42
C ALA A 187 -0.25 -15.06 -19.33
N ILE A 188 0.28 -14.97 -18.12
CA ILE A 188 1.67 -14.61 -17.88
C ILE A 188 2.53 -15.84 -18.17
N VAL A 189 3.58 -15.66 -18.96
CA VAL A 189 4.51 -16.74 -19.34
C VAL A 189 5.92 -16.28 -19.03
N LEU A 190 6.67 -17.14 -18.37
CA LEU A 190 8.11 -17.01 -18.20
C LEU A 190 8.81 -17.72 -19.37
N ASP A 191 9.63 -16.99 -20.10
CA ASP A 191 10.68 -17.58 -20.92
C ASP A 191 11.93 -17.77 -20.04
N TRP A 192 12.37 -19.03 -19.90
CA TRP A 192 13.52 -19.43 -19.09
C TRP A 192 14.54 -20.12 -19.99
N GLY A 193 15.55 -19.37 -20.43
CA GLY A 193 16.56 -19.87 -21.36
C GLY A 193 15.99 -20.39 -22.69
N GLY A 194 14.87 -19.84 -23.18
CA GLY A 194 14.15 -20.27 -24.38
C GLY A 194 12.99 -21.23 -24.11
N ALA A 195 12.87 -21.78 -22.90
CA ALA A 195 11.76 -22.67 -22.52
C ALA A 195 10.61 -21.84 -21.93
N LYS A 196 9.39 -22.05 -22.43
CA LYS A 196 8.19 -21.32 -21.97
C LYS A 196 7.50 -22.05 -20.82
N HIS A 197 7.43 -21.40 -19.67
CA HIS A 197 6.74 -21.88 -18.48
C HIS A 197 5.53 -20.98 -18.18
N PRO A 198 4.30 -21.52 -18.15
CA PRO A 198 3.15 -20.73 -17.74
C PRO A 198 3.27 -20.35 -16.27
N MET A 199 3.01 -19.07 -15.95
CA MET A 199 2.95 -18.61 -14.57
C MET A 199 1.50 -18.70 -14.07
N LEU A 200 1.29 -19.45 -12.99
CA LEU A 200 -0.01 -19.60 -12.36
C LEU A 200 -0.25 -18.47 -11.33
N PRO A 201 -1.49 -18.01 -11.13
CA PRO A 201 -1.81 -17.02 -10.12
C PRO A 201 -1.41 -17.48 -8.72
N GLY A 202 -0.83 -16.56 -7.95
CA GLY A 202 -0.27 -16.79 -6.63
C GLY A 202 1.20 -16.39 -6.60
N SER A 203 1.56 -15.53 -5.64
CA SER A 203 2.95 -15.22 -5.35
C SER A 203 3.46 -16.11 -4.23
N GLN A 204 4.69 -16.59 -4.37
CA GLN A 204 5.41 -17.33 -3.32
C GLN A 204 6.37 -16.41 -2.53
N LEU A 205 6.39 -15.11 -2.82
CA LEU A 205 7.20 -14.14 -2.06
C LEU A 205 6.61 -13.90 -0.66
N PRO A 206 7.41 -13.95 0.42
CA PRO A 206 6.93 -13.66 1.76
C PRO A 206 6.33 -12.26 1.86
N GLY A 207 5.12 -12.15 2.41
CA GLY A 207 4.41 -10.88 2.54
C GLY A 207 3.62 -10.43 1.30
N TYR A 208 3.74 -11.15 0.16
CA TYR A 208 3.01 -10.85 -1.06
C TYR A 208 2.19 -12.05 -1.50
N THR A 209 0.86 -11.95 -1.38
CA THR A 209 -0.07 -13.06 -1.70
C THR A 209 -0.51 -13.07 -3.16
N THR A 210 -0.49 -11.90 -3.81
CA THR A 210 -0.92 -11.71 -5.20
C THR A 210 0.29 -11.63 -6.13
N GLY A 211 0.19 -12.28 -7.28
CA GLY A 211 1.28 -12.36 -8.26
C GLY A 211 1.18 -13.60 -9.11
N ALA A 212 2.27 -14.00 -9.73
CA ALA A 212 2.30 -15.19 -10.57
C ALA A 212 3.58 -15.99 -10.32
N THR A 213 3.47 -17.32 -10.38
CA THR A 213 4.58 -18.24 -10.13
C THR A 213 4.65 -19.29 -11.24
N ALA A 214 5.84 -19.46 -11.83
CA ALA A 214 6.15 -20.57 -12.73
C ALA A 214 7.03 -21.60 -12.02
N SER A 215 6.65 -22.87 -12.10
CA SER A 215 7.54 -23.98 -11.73
C SER A 215 8.52 -24.24 -12.87
N LEU A 216 9.81 -24.37 -12.53
CA LEU A 216 10.87 -24.66 -13.49
C LEU A 216 10.96 -26.15 -13.81
N GLY A 217 10.65 -27.02 -12.84
CA GLY A 217 10.64 -28.48 -13.02
C GLY A 217 12.01 -29.09 -13.38
N SER A 218 13.11 -28.34 -13.21
CA SER A 218 14.47 -28.81 -13.46
C SER A 218 15.01 -29.53 -12.23
N ASP A 219 15.46 -30.77 -12.38
CA ASP A 219 16.10 -31.53 -11.29
C ASP A 219 17.58 -31.15 -11.08
N GLN A 220 18.13 -30.26 -11.91
CA GLN A 220 19.54 -29.88 -11.87
C GLN A 220 19.75 -28.43 -11.46
N PRO A 221 20.85 -28.15 -10.72
CA PRO A 221 21.28 -26.79 -10.42
C PRO A 221 21.61 -26.01 -11.68
N LEU A 222 21.46 -24.69 -11.58
CA LEU A 222 22.01 -23.76 -12.56
C LEU A 222 23.53 -23.85 -12.56
N THR A 223 24.10 -24.31 -13.67
CA THR A 223 25.56 -24.43 -13.86
C THR A 223 26.17 -23.24 -14.59
N ALA A 224 25.34 -22.46 -15.28
CA ALA A 224 25.68 -21.23 -15.97
C ALA A 224 24.56 -20.21 -15.79
N GLY A 225 24.83 -18.95 -16.18
CA GLY A 225 23.81 -17.92 -16.20
C GLY A 225 22.68 -18.27 -17.19
N ILE A 226 21.45 -17.93 -16.80
CA ILE A 226 20.25 -18.18 -17.61
C ILE A 226 19.48 -16.88 -17.82
N GLN A 227 19.19 -16.60 -19.09
CA GLN A 227 18.37 -15.45 -19.45
C GLN A 227 16.90 -15.76 -19.16
N PHE A 228 16.18 -14.74 -18.69
CA PHE A 228 14.74 -14.80 -18.54
C PHE A 228 14.05 -13.66 -19.27
N SER A 229 12.78 -13.88 -19.64
CA SER A 229 11.89 -12.83 -20.11
C SER A 229 10.45 -13.09 -19.66
N ILE A 230 9.77 -12.07 -19.15
CA ILE A 230 8.38 -12.12 -18.72
C ILE A 230 7.64 -10.93 -19.37
N PRO A 231 7.00 -11.14 -20.54
CA PRO A 231 6.10 -10.14 -21.10
C PRO A 231 4.82 -10.06 -20.28
N LEU A 232 4.37 -8.84 -20.02
CA LEU A 232 3.20 -8.49 -19.22
C LEU A 232 2.37 -7.47 -19.99
N ASP A 233 1.07 -7.74 -20.13
CA ASP A 233 0.12 -6.78 -20.70
C ASP A 233 -1.02 -6.60 -19.70
N PHE A 234 -1.07 -5.41 -19.09
CA PHE A 234 -2.05 -5.11 -18.07
C PHE A 234 -2.59 -3.70 -18.16
N ASN A 235 -3.82 -3.58 -17.68
CA ASN A 235 -4.53 -2.35 -17.48
C ASN A 235 -4.28 -1.84 -16.04
N GLY A 236 -4.18 -0.53 -15.89
CA GLY A 236 -4.04 0.09 -14.58
C GLY A 236 -4.53 1.53 -14.55
N SER A 237 -4.46 2.14 -13.38
CA SER A 237 -4.79 3.55 -13.15
C SER A 237 -3.84 4.15 -12.13
N GLU A 238 -3.83 5.48 -12.01
CA GLU A 238 -3.02 6.23 -11.03
C GLU A 238 -1.50 6.16 -11.31
N GLY A 239 -0.88 4.98 -11.24
CA GLY A 239 0.54 4.78 -11.47
C GLY A 239 0.95 3.33 -11.71
N ILE A 240 2.19 3.17 -12.16
CA ILE A 240 2.89 1.90 -12.33
C ILE A 240 4.26 2.02 -11.65
N PHE A 241 4.59 1.05 -10.80
CA PHE A 241 5.82 1.08 -10.00
C PHE A 241 6.54 -0.25 -10.11
N PHE A 242 7.85 -0.16 -10.28
CA PHE A 242 8.74 -1.31 -10.39
C PHE A 242 9.72 -1.29 -9.23
N ALA A 243 9.80 -2.40 -8.50
CA ALA A 243 10.79 -2.53 -7.45
C ALA A 243 12.14 -3.00 -8.05
N PRO A 244 13.27 -2.34 -7.73
CA PRO A 244 14.58 -2.72 -8.24
C PRO A 244 15.09 -3.96 -7.50
N PHE A 245 14.74 -5.15 -8.01
CA PHE A 245 15.08 -6.44 -7.40
C PHE A 245 16.32 -7.10 -8.03
N GLY A 246 16.92 -6.53 -9.08
CA GLY A 246 18.20 -6.99 -9.60
C GLY A 246 19.39 -6.44 -8.82
N VAL A 247 20.54 -7.10 -8.91
CA VAL A 247 21.82 -6.52 -8.46
C VAL A 247 22.15 -5.27 -9.30
N GLN A 248 21.91 -5.36 -10.61
CA GLN A 248 21.91 -4.24 -11.54
C GLN A 248 20.50 -4.05 -12.10
N ASN A 249 20.04 -2.80 -12.18
CA ASN A 249 18.68 -2.47 -12.62
C ASN A 249 18.72 -1.39 -13.69
N GLU A 250 18.01 -1.61 -14.79
CA GLU A 250 17.76 -0.62 -15.83
C GLU A 250 16.26 -0.55 -16.10
N ALA A 251 15.72 0.66 -16.25
CA ALA A 251 14.31 0.90 -16.53
C ALA A 251 14.16 1.93 -17.64
N SER A 252 13.40 1.59 -18.68
CA SER A 252 13.18 2.41 -19.89
C SER A 252 11.73 2.45 -20.31
#